data_AF-Q093A3-F1
#
_entry.id   AF-Q093A3-F1
#
_cell.length_a   1.000
_cell.length_b   1.000
_cell.length_c   1.000
_cell.angle_alpha   90.00
_cell.angle_beta   90.00
_cell.angle_gamma   90.00
#
_symmetry.space_group_name_H-M   'P 1'
#
loop_
_entity.id
_entity.type
_entity.pdbx_description
1 polymer ?
#
loop_
_entity_poly.entity_id
_entity_poly.type
_entity_poly.pdbx_seq_one_letter_code
_entity_poly.pdbx_strand_id
1 'polypeptide(L)'
;MTEGEKRPVRERLEAAAAEWARLERTREALWSERLLLETQGVDRDALSPRGTEFLDASHSATRRRRWRQRALLMAVPLALVLALGGVRLQAQWTRARKVAWYEAQATGLTERGLARKQAAEALRLRAHGLFEAVGGGTVEETAARRESAERAWEEALTALHEADDALDEAGQSLEAALVVDLSNDRVRGRIVDVLIERLELAESFHQQNRLRELTRRIRAYDSDGLRQERLQAPPELSLTSSPSGAEVVLERYQEDAKGYRTLSGAQRLGRTPLAKLVLEEGPGSYRLTLHAPGHVPVQAPVLLGRGEHLPLHVPLPAEGAVPEGFVYVPPGRFLVGSAEPEDMRRGLLNAPPLHESQTGGFLVARTEVTFGQWLEFLRDESPGGLAQGRRPYSDVRQWGVELTPAASGRWRLTFQLNKRSLSASEGEPLLFPGRAVRREQDWSRLPVSGISFEDARAYLAWLNRTGRVPGARFCHEREWERAARGADGRAFPHGNRLEAEDANFDQTYGRKTDAFGPDEVGSHPASASPFGLLDMTGNVYEFTLSMGAREEIAIRGGSWYFDRVSVLAANRTFVEPRTRDIGTGMRVCADAPAVGP
;
A
#
# COMPACT_ATOMS: atom_id res chain seq x y z
N MET A 1 -10.30 97.51 19.26
CA MET A 1 -10.96 98.27 20.36
C MET A 1 -10.43 99.69 20.35
N THR A 2 -11.32 100.66 20.27
CA THR A 2 -11.02 102.09 20.47
C THR A 2 -10.82 102.38 21.97
N GLU A 3 -10.13 103.47 22.34
CA GLU A 3 -9.80 103.79 23.75
C GLU A 3 -11.04 103.85 24.67
N GLY A 4 -12.18 104.28 24.12
CA GLY A 4 -13.47 104.32 24.82
C GLY A 4 -14.08 102.95 25.13
N GLU A 5 -13.75 101.91 24.36
CA GLU A 5 -14.26 100.55 24.56
C GLU A 5 -13.42 99.75 25.57
N LYS A 6 -12.16 100.16 25.83
CA LYS A 6 -11.23 99.47 26.74
C LYS A 6 -11.48 99.82 28.21
N ARG A 7 -11.91 101.05 28.49
CA ARG A 7 -12.14 101.56 29.85
C ARG A 7 -13.18 100.77 30.66
N PRO A 8 -14.36 100.40 30.12
CA PRO A 8 -15.36 99.62 30.85
C PRO A 8 -14.94 98.17 31.10
N VAL A 9 -14.10 97.61 30.23
CA VAL A 9 -13.54 96.26 30.39
C VAL A 9 -12.48 96.27 31.50
N ARG A 10 -11.63 97.30 31.54
CA ARG A 10 -10.63 97.50 32.61
C ARG A 10 -11.26 97.69 33.98
N GLU A 11 -12.29 98.52 34.09
CA GLU A 11 -12.99 98.76 35.36
C GLU A 11 -13.66 97.48 35.89
N ARG A 12 -14.27 96.67 34.99
CA ARG A 12 -14.81 95.35 35.35
C ARG A 12 -13.73 94.38 35.80
N LEU A 13 -12.54 94.42 35.18
CA LEU A 13 -11.41 93.56 35.54
C LEU A 13 -10.85 93.91 36.92
N GLU A 14 -10.68 95.20 37.23
CA GLU A 14 -10.21 95.67 38.54
C GLU A 14 -11.23 95.37 39.65
N ALA A 15 -12.53 95.55 39.36
CA ALA A 15 -13.59 95.18 40.30
C ALA A 15 -13.58 93.67 40.61
N ALA A 16 -13.47 92.84 39.58
CA ALA A 16 -13.37 91.38 39.74
C ALA A 16 -12.09 90.95 40.46
N ALA A 17 -10.96 91.62 40.23
CA ALA A 17 -9.70 91.36 40.93
C ALA A 17 -9.78 91.71 42.43
N ALA A 18 -10.47 92.81 42.77
CA ALA A 18 -10.71 93.20 44.16
C ALA A 18 -11.63 92.20 44.88
N GLU A 19 -12.69 91.74 44.21
CA GLU A 19 -13.62 90.74 44.74
C GLU A 19 -12.95 89.36 44.90
N TRP A 20 -12.13 88.94 43.93
CA TRP A 20 -11.33 87.72 44.01
C TRP A 20 -10.35 87.73 45.19
N ALA A 21 -9.71 88.87 45.47
CA ALA A 21 -8.85 89.03 46.63
C ALA A 21 -9.63 88.97 47.96
N ARG A 22 -10.87 89.47 47.99
CA ARG A 22 -11.77 89.39 49.15
C ARG A 22 -12.23 87.95 49.42
N LEU A 23 -12.47 87.18 48.37
CA LEU A 23 -12.85 85.76 48.42
C LEU A 23 -11.63 84.83 48.52
N GLU A 24 -10.56 85.28 49.18
CA GLU A 24 -9.33 84.51 49.43
C GLU A 24 -8.73 83.84 48.18
N ARG A 25 -8.86 84.48 47.02
CA ARG A 25 -8.33 83.98 45.74
C ARG A 25 -8.93 82.64 45.30
N THR A 26 -10.19 82.39 45.64
CA THR A 26 -10.94 81.20 45.21
C THR A 26 -11.00 81.05 43.69
N ARG A 27 -11.03 79.80 43.22
CA ARG A 27 -11.00 79.49 41.78
C ARG A 27 -12.31 79.83 41.05
N GLU A 28 -13.41 79.87 41.76
CA GLU A 28 -14.76 80.10 41.21
C GLU A 28 -14.98 81.55 40.78
N ALA A 29 -14.23 82.48 41.38
CA ALA A 29 -14.26 83.90 41.04
C ALA A 29 -13.34 84.28 39.85
N LEU A 30 -12.61 83.32 39.25
CA LEU A 30 -11.78 83.56 38.07
C LEU A 30 -12.64 83.70 36.79
N TRP A 31 -12.17 84.52 35.85
CA TRP A 31 -12.92 84.77 34.62
C TRP A 31 -12.96 83.58 33.67
N SER A 32 -14.11 83.45 32.98
CA SER A 32 -14.34 82.46 31.95
C SER A 32 -13.61 82.81 30.64
N GLU A 33 -13.46 81.84 29.75
CA GLU A 33 -12.82 82.02 28.44
C GLU A 33 -13.45 83.15 27.60
N ARG A 34 -14.77 83.31 27.69
CA ARG A 34 -15.51 84.36 26.97
C ARG A 34 -15.13 85.76 27.47
N LEU A 35 -15.04 85.92 28.80
CA LEU A 35 -14.66 87.20 29.42
C LEU A 35 -13.18 87.53 29.20
N LEU A 36 -12.30 86.52 29.11
CA LEU A 36 -10.88 86.70 28.77
C LEU A 36 -10.63 87.04 27.29
N LEU A 37 -11.60 86.83 26.40
CA LEU A 37 -11.51 87.32 25.02
C LEU A 37 -11.81 88.82 24.94
N GLU A 38 -12.70 89.32 25.80
CA GLU A 38 -13.02 90.76 25.90
C GLU A 38 -11.82 91.60 26.37
N THR A 39 -10.82 90.99 27.00
CA THR A 39 -9.59 91.67 27.46
C THR A 39 -8.49 91.74 26.39
N GLN A 40 -8.70 91.16 25.20
CA GLN A 40 -7.74 91.24 24.09
C GLN A 40 -7.59 92.69 23.61
N GLY A 41 -6.50 93.34 24.00
CA GLY A 41 -6.19 94.74 23.67
C GLY A 41 -6.25 95.72 24.85
N VAL A 42 -6.50 95.23 26.07
CA VAL A 42 -6.24 95.97 27.31
C VAL A 42 -4.74 95.95 27.59
N ASP A 43 -4.15 97.12 27.82
CA ASP A 43 -2.73 97.25 28.12
C ASP A 43 -2.43 96.79 29.55
N ARG A 44 -1.46 95.88 29.71
CA ARG A 44 -1.11 95.27 31.00
C ARG A 44 -0.44 96.27 31.94
N ASP A 45 0.28 97.24 31.39
CA ASP A 45 0.99 98.26 32.16
C ASP A 45 0.02 99.29 32.77
N ALA A 46 -1.23 99.30 32.32
CA ALA A 46 -2.31 100.15 32.82
C ALA A 46 -3.19 99.47 33.89
N LEU A 47 -2.83 98.27 34.35
CA LEU A 47 -3.53 97.50 35.39
C LEU A 47 -2.82 97.61 36.74
N SER A 48 -3.58 97.47 37.83
CA SER A 48 -3.01 97.34 39.16
C SER A 48 -2.26 96.00 39.31
N PRO A 49 -1.28 95.87 40.23
CA PRO A 49 -0.59 94.61 40.48
C PRO A 49 -1.55 93.44 40.78
N ARG A 50 -2.68 93.72 41.43
CA ARG A 50 -3.73 92.74 41.72
C ARG A 50 -4.55 92.39 40.48
N GLY A 51 -4.84 93.37 39.61
CA GLY A 51 -5.49 93.16 38.32
C GLY A 51 -4.67 92.25 37.39
N THR A 52 -3.36 92.47 37.32
CA THR A 52 -2.43 91.62 36.56
C THR A 52 -2.36 90.21 37.12
N GLU A 53 -2.28 90.06 38.45
CA GLU A 53 -2.27 88.76 39.12
C GLU A 53 -3.57 87.98 38.88
N PHE A 54 -4.73 88.64 38.95
CA PHE A 54 -6.04 88.05 38.66
C PHE A 54 -6.17 87.60 37.20
N LEU A 55 -5.69 88.42 36.27
CA LEU A 55 -5.72 88.12 34.84
C LEU A 55 -4.82 86.92 34.51
N ASP A 56 -3.60 86.86 35.07
CA ASP A 56 -2.69 85.73 34.91
C ASP A 56 -3.21 84.44 35.59
N ALA A 57 -3.84 84.56 36.75
CA ALA A 57 -4.52 83.44 37.41
C ALA A 57 -5.69 82.91 36.56
N SER A 58 -6.49 83.80 35.96
CA SER A 58 -7.63 83.46 35.09
C SER A 58 -7.16 82.82 33.76
N HIS A 59 -6.12 83.34 33.12
CA HIS A 59 -5.50 82.71 31.93
C HIS A 59 -4.85 81.36 32.25
N SER A 60 -4.25 81.21 33.43
CA SER A 60 -3.65 79.96 33.86
C SER A 60 -4.71 78.90 34.21
N ALA A 61 -5.83 79.31 34.81
CA ALA A 61 -6.95 78.42 35.12
C ALA A 61 -7.65 77.92 33.84
N THR A 62 -7.89 78.80 32.87
CA THR A 62 -8.45 78.42 31.56
C THR A 62 -7.50 77.55 30.74
N ARG A 63 -6.19 77.84 30.70
CA ARG A 63 -5.18 76.96 30.08
C ARG A 63 -5.16 75.58 30.73
N ARG A 64 -5.15 75.50 32.07
CA ARG A 64 -5.24 74.22 32.80
C ARG A 64 -6.54 73.48 32.51
N ARG A 65 -7.68 74.18 32.41
CA ARG A 65 -8.98 73.58 32.05
C ARG A 65 -8.98 73.00 30.64
N ARG A 66 -8.47 73.74 29.63
CA ARG A 66 -8.33 73.24 28.25
C ARG A 66 -7.37 72.07 28.16
N TRP A 67 -6.23 72.14 28.87
CA TRP A 67 -5.27 71.04 28.91
C TRP A 67 -5.87 69.79 29.55
N ARG A 68 -6.61 69.93 30.67
CA ARG A 68 -7.37 68.84 31.28
C ARG A 68 -8.44 68.27 30.36
N GLN A 69 -9.20 69.11 29.65
CA GLN A 69 -10.22 68.66 28.69
C GLN A 69 -9.59 67.90 27.51
N ARG A 70 -8.50 68.41 26.93
CA ARG A 70 -7.75 67.72 25.86
C ARG A 70 -7.09 66.43 26.35
N ALA A 71 -6.51 66.45 27.56
CA ALA A 71 -5.95 65.26 28.19
C ALA A 71 -7.03 64.20 28.45
N LEU A 72 -8.22 64.60 28.91
CA LEU A 72 -9.36 63.70 29.12
C LEU A 72 -9.87 63.13 27.77
N LEU A 73 -9.99 63.99 26.75
CA LEU A 73 -10.40 63.59 25.40
C LEU A 73 -9.43 62.61 24.74
N MET A 74 -8.14 62.66 25.08
CA MET A 74 -7.12 61.70 24.59
C MET A 74 -6.99 60.47 25.50
N ALA A 75 -7.17 60.62 26.81
CA ALA A 75 -7.03 59.56 27.79
C ALA A 75 -8.12 58.48 27.63
N VAL A 76 -9.35 58.86 27.30
CA VAL A 76 -10.46 57.89 27.11
C VAL A 76 -10.22 56.98 25.90
N PRO A 77 -9.93 57.49 24.68
CA PRO A 77 -9.55 56.64 23.54
C PRO A 77 -8.29 55.82 23.80
N LEU A 78 -7.28 56.40 24.44
CA LEU A 78 -6.04 55.68 24.78
C LEU A 78 -6.31 54.53 25.75
N ALA A 79 -7.09 54.76 26.80
CA ALA A 79 -7.50 53.73 27.76
C ALA A 79 -8.32 52.63 27.06
N LEU A 80 -9.20 52.99 26.12
CA LEU A 80 -9.97 52.02 25.34
C LEU A 80 -9.07 51.17 24.43
N VAL A 81 -8.10 51.78 23.73
CA VAL A 81 -7.12 51.08 22.89
C VAL A 81 -6.24 50.15 23.74
N LEU A 82 -5.78 50.60 24.91
CA LEU A 82 -5.00 49.79 25.83
C LEU A 82 -5.82 48.63 26.41
N ALA A 83 -7.10 48.86 26.75
CA ALA A 83 -8.00 47.81 27.24
C ALA A 83 -8.28 46.76 26.16
N LEU A 84 -8.64 47.19 24.94
CA LEU A 84 -8.85 46.28 23.80
C LEU A 84 -7.56 45.55 23.42
N GLY A 85 -6.41 46.24 23.45
CA GLY A 85 -5.09 45.66 23.26
C GLY A 85 -4.77 44.62 24.32
N GLY A 86 -5.04 44.91 25.59
CA GLY A 86 -4.88 44.00 26.72
C GLY A 86 -5.75 42.75 26.60
N VAL A 87 -7.03 42.90 26.24
CA VAL A 87 -7.95 41.77 26.00
C VAL A 87 -7.48 40.91 24.83
N ARG A 88 -7.05 41.53 23.71
CA ARG A 88 -6.50 40.80 22.56
C ARG A 88 -5.21 40.06 22.92
N LEU A 89 -4.33 40.70 23.67
CA LEU A 89 -3.08 40.09 24.13
C LEU A 89 -3.38 38.92 25.08
N GLN A 90 -4.26 39.10 26.07
CA GLN A 90 -4.67 38.02 26.96
C GLN A 90 -5.28 36.84 26.19
N ALA A 91 -6.16 37.11 25.21
CA ALA A 91 -6.73 36.06 24.36
C ALA A 91 -5.67 35.34 23.53
N GLN A 92 -4.68 36.05 22.98
CA GLN A 92 -3.54 35.45 22.28
C GLN A 92 -2.69 34.58 23.22
N TRP A 93 -2.41 35.04 24.43
CA TRP A 93 -1.64 34.29 25.43
C TRP A 93 -2.37 33.03 25.89
N THR A 94 -3.68 33.12 26.13
CA THR A 94 -4.51 31.95 26.48
C THR A 94 -4.54 30.93 25.35
N ARG A 95 -4.70 31.37 24.08
CA ARG A 95 -4.60 30.49 22.91
C ARG A 95 -3.23 29.83 22.82
N ALA A 96 -2.15 30.61 22.87
CA ALA A 96 -0.78 30.11 22.79
C ALA A 96 -0.46 29.09 23.90
N ARG A 97 -0.92 29.33 25.13
CA ARG A 97 -0.76 28.37 26.24
C ARG A 97 -1.49 27.05 26.00
N LYS A 98 -2.72 27.11 25.50
CA LYS A 98 -3.51 25.90 25.18
C LYS A 98 -2.87 25.11 24.03
N VAL A 99 -2.46 25.79 22.96
CA VAL A 99 -1.74 25.18 21.84
C VAL A 99 -0.45 24.51 22.34
N ALA A 100 0.36 25.22 23.12
CA ALA A 100 1.60 24.68 23.68
C ALA A 100 1.38 23.45 24.58
N TRP A 101 0.27 23.40 25.32
CA TRP A 101 -0.08 22.24 26.13
C TRP A 101 -0.36 21.00 25.28
N TYR A 102 -1.20 21.13 24.25
CA TYR A 102 -1.48 20.05 23.30
C TYR A 102 -0.23 19.62 22.52
N GLU A 103 0.58 20.59 22.08
CA GLU A 103 1.85 20.33 21.40
C GLU A 103 2.84 19.54 22.27
N ALA A 104 2.90 19.82 23.58
CA ALA A 104 3.75 19.09 24.51
C ALA A 104 3.26 17.66 24.73
N GLN A 105 1.95 17.44 24.86
CA GLN A 105 1.36 16.10 24.91
C GLN A 105 1.67 15.32 23.63
N ALA A 106 1.51 15.95 22.47
CA ALA A 106 1.78 15.34 21.17
C ALA A 106 3.25 14.95 21.01
N THR A 107 4.20 15.78 21.50
CA THR A 107 5.63 15.45 21.45
C THR A 107 5.93 14.17 22.22
N GLY A 108 5.49 14.04 23.47
CA GLY A 108 5.74 12.83 24.26
C GLY A 108 5.04 11.58 23.73
N LEU A 109 3.88 11.73 23.08
CA LEU A 109 3.20 10.65 22.36
C LEU A 109 3.96 10.24 21.10
N THR A 110 4.45 11.21 20.32
CA THR A 110 5.23 10.98 19.10
C THR A 110 6.52 10.24 19.41
N GLU A 111 7.26 10.67 20.44
CA GLU A 111 8.51 10.00 20.85
C GLU A 111 8.27 8.53 21.25
N ARG A 112 7.20 8.26 22.02
CA ARG A 112 6.81 6.88 22.36
C ARG A 112 6.41 6.08 21.13
N GLY A 113 5.62 6.67 20.24
CA GLY A 113 5.17 6.04 19.00
C GLY A 113 6.34 5.68 18.08
N LEU A 114 7.31 6.59 17.91
CA LEU A 114 8.52 6.35 17.12
C LEU A 114 9.40 5.25 17.72
N ALA A 115 9.58 5.22 19.04
CA ALA A 115 10.33 4.16 19.71
C ALA A 115 9.66 2.79 19.50
N ARG A 116 8.33 2.72 19.57
CA ARG A 116 7.57 1.50 19.30
C ARG A 116 7.57 1.12 17.82
N LYS A 117 7.50 2.08 16.89
CA LYS A 117 7.66 1.86 15.45
C LYS A 117 9.00 1.19 15.15
N GLN A 118 10.10 1.71 15.70
CA GLN A 118 11.43 1.12 15.52
C GLN A 118 11.50 -0.32 16.07
N ALA A 119 10.89 -0.57 17.23
CA ALA A 119 10.80 -1.91 17.79
C ALA A 119 9.97 -2.86 16.90
N ALA A 120 8.84 -2.40 16.39
CA ALA A 120 7.97 -3.14 15.48
C ALA A 120 8.72 -3.54 14.20
N GLU A 121 9.46 -2.60 13.59
CA GLU A 121 10.24 -2.86 12.39
C GLU A 121 11.37 -3.87 12.63
N ALA A 122 12.06 -3.79 13.77
CA ALA A 122 13.11 -4.75 14.14
C ALA A 122 12.55 -6.16 14.37
N LEU A 123 11.42 -6.27 15.08
CA LEU A 123 10.72 -7.54 15.32
C LEU A 123 10.18 -8.13 14.01
N ARG A 124 9.64 -7.29 13.13
CA ARG A 124 9.17 -7.66 11.79
C ARG A 124 10.29 -8.28 10.96
N LEU A 125 11.45 -7.63 10.87
CA LEU A 125 12.62 -8.15 10.14
C LEU A 125 13.10 -9.48 10.73
N ARG A 126 13.11 -9.61 12.05
CA ARG A 126 13.43 -10.87 12.74
C ARG A 126 12.44 -11.97 12.37
N ALA A 127 11.14 -11.68 12.42
CA ALA A 127 10.09 -12.63 12.08
C ALA A 127 10.21 -13.09 10.61
N HIS A 128 10.40 -12.17 9.67
CA HIS A 128 10.61 -12.49 8.26
C HIS A 128 11.84 -13.39 8.06
N GLY A 129 12.97 -13.07 8.70
CA GLY A 129 14.16 -13.93 8.64
C GLY A 129 13.92 -15.34 9.18
N LEU A 130 13.08 -15.47 10.21
CA LEU A 130 12.68 -16.79 10.73
C LEU A 130 11.79 -17.56 9.76
N PHE A 131 10.81 -16.90 9.12
CA PHE A 131 9.98 -17.52 8.06
C PHE A 131 10.80 -17.96 6.86
N GLU A 132 11.77 -17.14 6.45
CA GLU A 132 12.67 -17.47 5.35
C GLU A 132 13.53 -18.71 5.66
N ALA A 133 13.85 -18.93 6.94
CA ALA A 133 14.66 -20.04 7.45
C ALA A 133 13.85 -21.26 7.93
N VAL A 134 12.51 -21.28 7.78
CA VAL A 134 11.68 -22.42 8.22
C VAL A 134 12.05 -23.71 7.49
N GLY A 135 12.36 -23.61 6.19
CA GLY A 135 12.45 -24.76 5.31
C GLY A 135 13.55 -25.78 5.63
N GLY A 136 13.28 -27.03 5.26
CA GLY A 136 14.19 -28.16 5.42
C GLY A 136 14.23 -28.75 6.82
N GLY A 137 14.67 -30.00 6.92
CA GLY A 137 14.63 -30.79 8.17
C GLY A 137 13.38 -31.66 8.24
N THR A 138 13.11 -32.19 9.45
CA THR A 138 11.91 -33.01 9.73
C THR A 138 10.66 -32.15 9.92
N VAL A 139 9.50 -32.80 10.00
CA VAL A 139 8.21 -32.13 10.28
C VAL A 139 8.24 -31.42 11.63
N GLU A 140 8.78 -32.06 12.67
CA GLU A 140 8.85 -31.50 14.02
C GLU A 140 9.79 -30.28 14.09
N GLU A 141 10.97 -30.38 13.49
CA GLU A 141 11.93 -29.28 13.44
C GLU A 141 11.35 -28.05 12.72
N THR A 142 10.71 -28.30 11.58
CA THR A 142 10.07 -27.25 10.77
C THR A 142 8.91 -26.61 11.54
N ALA A 143 8.07 -27.42 12.20
CA ALA A 143 6.95 -26.93 13.00
C ALA A 143 7.44 -26.03 14.15
N ALA A 144 8.50 -26.41 14.86
CA ALA A 144 9.08 -25.62 15.93
C ALA A 144 9.69 -24.28 15.43
N ARG A 145 10.34 -24.29 14.26
CA ARG A 145 10.83 -23.06 13.61
C ARG A 145 9.67 -22.15 13.20
N ARG A 146 8.62 -22.72 12.59
CA ARG A 146 7.40 -22.00 12.19
C ARG A 146 6.71 -21.37 13.40
N GLU A 147 6.52 -22.10 14.49
CA GLU A 147 5.94 -21.56 15.72
C GLU A 147 6.78 -20.42 16.29
N SER A 148 8.11 -20.52 16.23
CA SER A 148 9.00 -19.45 16.66
C SER A 148 8.92 -18.21 15.75
N ALA A 149 8.75 -18.40 14.44
CA ALA A 149 8.51 -17.31 13.50
C ALA A 149 7.16 -16.62 13.75
N GLU A 150 6.10 -17.41 14.00
CA GLU A 150 4.77 -16.90 14.33
C GLU A 150 4.77 -16.10 15.65
N ARG A 151 5.46 -16.56 16.69
CA ARG A 151 5.62 -15.79 17.94
C ARG A 151 6.30 -14.45 17.71
N ALA A 152 7.39 -14.43 16.93
CA ALA A 152 8.09 -13.18 16.61
C ALA A 152 7.20 -12.22 15.78
N TRP A 153 6.33 -12.76 14.93
CA TRP A 153 5.35 -11.98 14.18
C TRP A 153 4.27 -11.39 15.09
N GLU A 154 3.72 -12.16 16.02
CA GLU A 154 2.76 -11.67 17.02
C GLU A 154 3.34 -10.55 17.89
N GLU A 155 4.61 -10.66 18.30
CA GLU A 155 5.34 -9.59 18.98
C GLU A 155 5.46 -8.33 18.08
N ALA A 156 5.77 -8.50 16.80
CA ALA A 156 5.86 -7.40 15.84
C ALA A 156 4.50 -6.70 15.65
N LEU A 157 3.41 -7.45 15.54
CA LEU A 157 2.04 -6.91 15.42
C LEU A 157 1.61 -6.18 16.69
N THR A 158 2.00 -6.67 17.87
CA THR A 158 1.74 -5.98 19.14
C THR A 158 2.44 -4.63 19.17
N ALA A 159 3.74 -4.59 18.83
CA ALA A 159 4.50 -3.35 18.77
C ALA A 159 3.99 -2.39 17.68
N LEU A 160 3.52 -2.91 16.54
CA LEU A 160 2.85 -2.15 15.49
C LEU A 160 1.61 -1.42 16.02
N HIS A 161 0.71 -2.14 16.71
CA HIS A 161 -0.50 -1.53 17.27
C HIS A 161 -0.18 -0.47 18.33
N GLU A 162 0.74 -0.77 19.25
CA GLU A 162 1.20 0.20 20.26
C GLU A 162 1.81 1.47 19.63
N ALA A 163 2.54 1.32 18.51
CA ALA A 163 3.10 2.44 17.78
C ALA A 163 2.03 3.27 17.07
N ASP A 164 1.11 2.63 16.33
CA ASP A 164 0.04 3.31 15.60
C ASP A 164 -0.94 4.01 16.56
N ASP A 165 -1.27 3.41 17.70
CA ASP A 165 -2.12 4.01 18.73
C ASP A 165 -1.46 5.27 19.33
N ALA A 166 -0.19 5.19 19.72
CA ALA A 166 0.53 6.34 20.26
C ALA A 166 0.67 7.48 19.24
N LEU A 167 0.89 7.16 17.96
CA LEU A 167 0.96 8.16 16.89
C LEU A 167 -0.43 8.72 16.54
N ASP A 168 -1.50 7.92 16.60
CA ASP A 168 -2.86 8.41 16.40
C ASP A 168 -3.26 9.39 17.52
N GLU A 169 -2.99 9.04 18.78
CA GLU A 169 -3.19 9.92 19.93
C GLU A 169 -2.37 11.23 19.80
N ALA A 170 -1.13 11.15 19.32
CA ALA A 170 -0.32 12.35 19.03
C ALA A 170 -1.02 13.24 17.98
N GLY A 171 -1.52 12.63 16.90
CA GLY A 171 -2.27 13.31 15.85
C GLY A 171 -3.54 13.97 16.38
N GLN A 172 -4.34 13.28 17.18
CA GLN A 172 -5.55 13.81 17.80
C GLN A 172 -5.24 15.01 18.72
N SER A 173 -4.15 14.96 19.50
CA SER A 173 -3.70 16.08 20.32
C SER A 173 -3.33 17.31 19.46
N LEU A 174 -2.64 17.10 18.33
CA LEU A 174 -2.31 18.18 17.39
C LEU A 174 -3.56 18.73 16.69
N GLU A 175 -4.51 17.89 16.31
CA GLU A 175 -5.80 18.32 15.75
C GLU A 175 -6.57 19.18 16.77
N ALA A 176 -6.57 18.82 18.05
CA ALA A 176 -7.14 19.65 19.12
C ALA A 176 -6.42 21.00 19.26
N ALA A 177 -5.09 21.03 19.09
CA ALA A 177 -4.32 22.28 19.04
C ALA A 177 -4.73 23.16 17.85
N LEU A 178 -4.94 22.55 16.67
CA LEU A 178 -5.37 23.25 15.46
C LEU A 178 -6.79 23.82 15.60
N VAL A 179 -7.70 23.15 16.32
CA VAL A 179 -9.04 23.72 16.63
C VAL A 179 -8.94 24.99 17.48
N VAL A 180 -7.93 25.10 18.36
CA VAL A 180 -7.69 26.31 19.16
C VAL A 180 -7.15 27.45 18.31
N ASP A 181 -6.33 27.15 17.29
CA ASP A 181 -5.78 28.11 16.34
C ASP A 181 -5.68 27.52 14.92
N LEU A 182 -6.74 27.71 14.12
CA LEU A 182 -6.90 27.15 12.78
C LEU A 182 -5.85 27.66 11.77
N SER A 183 -5.19 28.78 12.09
CA SER A 183 -4.17 29.42 11.24
C SER A 183 -2.74 28.96 11.53
N ASN A 184 -2.57 27.99 12.44
CA ASN A 184 -1.25 27.55 12.86
C ASN A 184 -0.67 26.50 11.88
N ASP A 185 0.03 27.00 10.85
CA ASP A 185 0.68 26.16 9.83
C ASP A 185 1.77 25.23 10.42
N ARG A 186 2.40 25.62 11.53
CA ARG A 186 3.36 24.77 12.23
C ARG A 186 2.70 23.53 12.80
N VAL A 187 1.56 23.68 13.48
CA VAL A 187 0.79 22.53 14.02
C VAL A 187 0.29 21.66 12.87
N ARG A 188 -0.19 22.27 11.78
CA ARG A 188 -0.60 21.56 10.57
C ARG A 188 0.52 20.70 9.99
N GLY A 189 1.74 21.26 9.84
CA GLY A 189 2.91 20.52 9.40
C GLY A 189 3.24 19.32 10.30
N ARG A 190 3.16 19.50 11.63
CA ARG A 190 3.37 18.40 12.58
C ARG A 190 2.33 17.28 12.48
N ILE A 191 1.07 17.60 12.17
CA ILE A 191 0.04 16.58 11.90
C ILE A 191 0.48 15.74 10.69
N VAL A 192 0.93 16.39 9.61
CA VAL A 192 1.40 15.68 8.42
C VAL A 192 2.61 14.81 8.75
N ASP A 193 3.57 15.31 9.53
CA ASP A 193 4.75 14.53 9.93
C ASP A 193 4.34 13.25 10.67
N VAL A 194 3.45 13.33 11.67
CA VAL A 194 2.91 12.15 12.39
C VAL A 194 2.15 11.20 11.46
N LEU A 195 1.35 11.72 10.52
CA LEU A 195 0.65 10.89 9.55
C LEU A 195 1.61 10.15 8.61
N ILE A 196 2.74 10.76 8.25
CA ILE A 196 3.77 10.08 7.44
C ILE A 196 4.43 8.95 8.23
N GLU A 197 4.74 9.17 9.51
CA GLU A 197 5.32 8.11 10.36
C GLU A 197 4.43 6.87 10.41
N ARG A 198 3.11 7.09 10.54
CA ARG A 198 2.10 6.03 10.49
C ARG A 198 1.97 5.40 9.12
N LEU A 199 2.12 6.19 8.06
CA LEU A 199 2.03 5.70 6.68
C LEU A 199 3.21 4.78 6.37
N GLU A 200 4.42 5.15 6.77
CA GLU A 200 5.61 4.30 6.64
C GLU A 200 5.50 3.02 7.47
N LEU A 201 4.95 3.10 8.69
CA LEU A 201 4.67 1.94 9.52
C LEU A 201 3.66 1.00 8.83
N ALA A 202 2.55 1.53 8.32
CA ALA A 202 1.57 0.77 7.55
C ALA A 202 2.16 0.17 6.26
N GLU A 203 3.10 0.86 5.62
CA GLU A 203 3.81 0.37 4.42
C GLU A 203 4.68 -0.83 4.75
N SER A 204 5.46 -0.76 5.83
CA SER A 204 6.38 -1.83 6.22
C SER A 204 5.67 -3.14 6.62
N PHE A 205 4.41 -3.04 7.06
CA PHE A 205 3.52 -4.17 7.37
C PHE A 205 2.48 -4.45 6.25
N HIS A 206 2.62 -3.84 5.08
CA HIS A 206 1.76 -4.06 3.90
C HIS A 206 0.25 -3.84 4.10
N GLN A 207 -0.14 -2.91 4.98
CA GLN A 207 -1.54 -2.58 5.29
C GLN A 207 -2.17 -1.64 4.26
N GLN A 208 -2.55 -2.18 3.09
CA GLN A 208 -3.04 -1.40 1.94
C GLN A 208 -4.25 -0.49 2.25
N ASN A 209 -5.19 -0.95 3.08
CA ASN A 209 -6.33 -0.14 3.49
C ASN A 209 -5.91 1.10 4.29
N ARG A 210 -4.96 0.92 5.22
CA ARG A 210 -4.41 1.98 6.07
C ARG A 210 -3.59 2.97 5.26
N LEU A 211 -2.78 2.49 4.30
CA LEU A 211 -2.05 3.35 3.35
C LEU A 211 -2.97 4.29 2.58
N ARG A 212 -4.08 3.78 2.05
CA ARG A 212 -5.07 4.60 1.31
C ARG A 212 -5.73 5.66 2.19
N GLU A 213 -6.07 5.31 3.43
CA GLU A 213 -6.64 6.23 4.40
C GLU A 213 -5.66 7.35 4.78
N LEU A 214 -4.45 6.99 5.19
CA LEU A 214 -3.42 7.93 5.64
C LEU A 214 -3.00 8.87 4.51
N THR A 215 -2.87 8.36 3.27
CA THR A 215 -2.58 9.20 2.09
C THR A 215 -3.66 10.26 1.87
N ARG A 216 -4.96 9.92 2.05
CA ARG A 216 -6.05 10.91 1.96
C ARG A 216 -5.97 11.95 3.08
N ARG A 217 -5.68 11.53 4.32
CA ARG A 217 -5.53 12.44 5.46
C ARG A 217 -4.36 13.41 5.26
N ILE A 218 -3.21 12.91 4.79
CA ILE A 218 -2.03 13.74 4.49
C ILE A 218 -2.40 14.84 3.49
N ARG A 219 -3.11 14.51 2.40
CA ARG A 219 -3.56 15.50 1.40
C ARG A 219 -4.46 16.60 1.98
N ALA A 220 -5.23 16.30 3.03
CA ALA A 220 -6.12 17.28 3.65
C ALA A 220 -5.34 18.31 4.52
N TYR A 221 -4.19 17.92 5.08
CA TYR A 221 -3.39 18.77 5.95
C TYR A 221 -2.16 19.37 5.26
N ASP A 222 -1.65 18.76 4.19
CA ASP A 222 -0.43 19.20 3.50
C ASP A 222 -0.72 20.38 2.55
N SER A 223 -0.70 21.60 3.08
CA SER A 223 -0.99 22.82 2.32
C SER A 223 0.18 23.32 1.45
N ASP A 224 1.42 22.91 1.73
CA ASP A 224 2.61 23.30 0.95
C ASP A 224 2.99 22.27 -0.14
N GLY A 225 2.51 21.03 -0.03
CA GLY A 225 2.72 19.96 -1.01
C GLY A 225 4.12 19.33 -0.96
N LEU A 226 5.05 19.87 -0.17
CA LEU A 226 6.44 19.41 -0.11
C LEU A 226 6.53 17.99 0.45
N ARG A 227 5.62 17.65 1.36
CA ARG A 227 5.58 16.33 2.00
C ARG A 227 4.94 15.29 1.08
N GLN A 228 3.97 15.68 0.26
CA GLN A 228 3.47 14.85 -0.83
C GLN A 228 4.55 14.54 -1.87
N GLU A 229 5.40 15.50 -2.24
CA GLU A 229 6.53 15.26 -3.16
C GLU A 229 7.47 14.18 -2.61
N ARG A 230 7.79 14.24 -1.31
CA ARG A 230 8.60 13.19 -0.64
C ARG A 230 7.95 11.81 -0.69
N LEU A 231 6.63 11.73 -0.56
CA LEU A 231 5.89 10.46 -0.66
C LEU A 231 5.83 9.91 -2.10
N GLN A 232 6.10 10.74 -3.10
CA GLN A 232 6.19 10.35 -4.51
C GLN A 232 7.64 10.30 -5.00
N ALA A 233 8.63 10.32 -4.09
CA ALA A 233 10.04 10.30 -4.46
C ALA A 233 10.32 9.15 -5.45
N PRO A 234 10.78 9.45 -6.67
CA PRO A 234 10.89 8.47 -7.74
C PRO A 234 11.97 7.45 -7.42
N PRO A 235 11.71 6.14 -7.64
CA PRO A 235 12.75 5.13 -7.54
C PRO A 235 13.75 5.23 -8.69
N GLU A 236 14.95 4.72 -8.45
CA GLU A 236 16.03 4.58 -9.41
C GLU A 236 16.25 3.10 -9.75
N LEU A 237 16.38 2.79 -11.03
CA LEU A 237 16.66 1.45 -11.53
C LEU A 237 17.99 1.46 -12.31
N SER A 238 18.89 0.55 -11.97
CA SER A 238 20.06 0.21 -12.78
C SER A 238 19.82 -1.14 -13.44
N LEU A 239 19.91 -1.25 -14.77
CA LEU A 239 19.56 -2.46 -15.50
C LEU A 239 20.71 -2.96 -16.37
N THR A 240 21.08 -4.22 -16.18
CA THR A 240 22.02 -4.96 -17.05
C THR A 240 21.37 -6.24 -17.56
N SER A 241 21.90 -6.82 -18.63
CA SER A 241 21.43 -8.10 -19.16
C SER A 241 22.55 -8.96 -19.71
N SER A 242 22.29 -10.27 -19.82
CA SER A 242 23.15 -11.22 -20.52
C SER A 242 22.33 -11.92 -21.62
N PRO A 243 22.63 -11.72 -22.92
CA PRO A 243 23.68 -10.83 -23.43
C PRO A 243 23.36 -9.35 -23.19
N SER A 244 24.40 -8.52 -23.24
CA SER A 244 24.25 -7.06 -23.20
C SER A 244 23.64 -6.53 -24.50
N GLY A 245 23.08 -5.32 -24.48
CA GLY A 245 22.45 -4.69 -25.65
C GLY A 245 21.00 -5.08 -25.89
N ALA A 246 20.34 -5.72 -24.91
CA ALA A 246 18.92 -6.07 -24.97
C ALA A 246 18.07 -4.79 -24.98
N GLU A 247 17.10 -4.71 -25.88
CA GLU A 247 16.11 -3.64 -25.92
C GLU A 247 15.14 -3.77 -24.75
N VAL A 248 14.82 -2.65 -24.11
CA VAL A 248 14.04 -2.62 -22.86
C VAL A 248 12.78 -1.78 -23.06
N VAL A 249 11.64 -2.39 -22.77
CA VAL A 249 10.35 -1.70 -22.65
C VAL A 249 9.92 -1.74 -21.19
N LEU A 250 9.55 -0.59 -20.63
CA LEU A 250 8.98 -0.45 -19.30
C LEU A 250 7.48 -0.20 -19.41
N GLU A 251 6.71 -0.87 -18.56
CA GLU A 251 5.28 -0.65 -18.38
C GLU A 251 4.97 -0.59 -16.88
N ARG A 252 3.93 0.15 -16.49
CA ARG A 252 3.47 0.24 -15.10
C ARG A 252 2.16 -0.50 -14.90
N TYR A 253 2.05 -1.27 -13.82
CA TYR A 253 0.77 -1.84 -13.39
C TYR A 253 -0.09 -0.76 -12.73
N GLN A 254 -1.31 -0.60 -13.21
CA GLN A 254 -2.33 0.25 -12.61
C GLN A 254 -3.58 -0.58 -12.30
N GLU A 255 -4.22 -0.27 -11.17
CA GLU A 255 -5.50 -0.88 -10.80
C GLU A 255 -6.64 -0.14 -11.51
N ASP A 256 -7.44 -0.86 -12.29
CA ASP A 256 -8.60 -0.29 -12.96
C ASP A 256 -9.80 -0.12 -12.00
N ALA A 257 -10.89 0.46 -12.50
CA ALA A 257 -12.10 0.69 -11.69
C ALA A 257 -12.76 -0.62 -11.18
N LYS A 258 -12.43 -1.77 -11.77
CA LYS A 258 -12.95 -3.07 -11.38
C LYS A 258 -12.02 -3.79 -10.40
N GLY A 259 -10.77 -3.36 -10.23
CA GLY A 259 -9.77 -3.98 -9.35
C GLY A 259 -8.76 -4.89 -10.07
N TYR A 260 -8.75 -4.89 -11.41
CA TYR A 260 -7.77 -5.60 -12.21
C TYR A 260 -6.49 -4.78 -12.35
N ARG A 261 -5.33 -5.45 -12.36
CA ARG A 261 -4.04 -4.84 -12.65
C ARG A 261 -3.77 -4.91 -14.15
N THR A 262 -3.84 -3.76 -14.79
CA THR A 262 -3.57 -3.60 -16.21
C THR A 262 -2.25 -2.87 -16.43
N LEU A 263 -1.59 -3.13 -17.55
CA LEU A 263 -0.35 -2.46 -17.91
C LEU A 263 -0.66 -1.19 -18.71
N SER A 264 0.10 -0.14 -18.43
CA SER A 264 -0.04 1.17 -19.03
C SER A 264 1.32 1.85 -19.17
N GLY A 265 1.39 2.92 -19.97
CA GLY A 265 2.60 3.75 -20.05
C GLY A 265 3.80 3.06 -20.70
N ALA A 266 3.59 2.26 -21.75
CA ALA A 266 4.67 1.55 -22.43
C ALA A 266 5.74 2.53 -22.96
N GLN A 267 6.93 2.50 -22.34
CA GLN A 267 8.06 3.38 -22.63
C GLN A 267 9.27 2.55 -23.08
N ARG A 268 9.85 2.91 -24.23
CA ARG A 268 11.13 2.34 -24.67
C ARG A 268 12.27 3.04 -23.94
N LEU A 269 13.05 2.29 -23.15
CA LEU A 269 14.14 2.82 -22.34
C LEU A 269 15.50 2.79 -23.05
N GLY A 270 15.60 2.12 -24.21
CA GLY A 270 16.84 1.93 -24.96
C GLY A 270 17.39 0.52 -24.80
N ARG A 271 18.72 0.37 -24.79
CA ARG A 271 19.42 -0.91 -24.72
C ARG A 271 20.26 -1.00 -23.45
N THR A 272 20.35 -2.19 -22.86
CA THR A 272 21.23 -2.44 -21.71
C THR A 272 22.72 -2.29 -22.08
N PRO A 273 23.59 -1.87 -21.14
CA PRO A 273 23.30 -1.50 -19.76
C PRO A 273 22.70 -0.08 -19.63
N LEU A 274 21.75 0.07 -18.70
CA LEU A 274 21.13 1.35 -18.34
C LEU A 274 21.52 1.68 -16.90
N ALA A 275 22.44 2.63 -16.71
CA ALA A 275 23.12 2.84 -15.43
C ALA A 275 22.28 3.60 -14.37
N LYS A 276 21.32 4.44 -14.79
CA LYS A 276 20.46 5.19 -13.88
C LYS A 276 19.18 5.61 -14.58
N LEU A 277 18.09 4.89 -14.30
CA LEU A 277 16.75 5.20 -14.78
C LEU A 277 15.92 5.73 -13.61
N VAL A 278 15.56 7.00 -13.65
CA VAL A 278 14.63 7.60 -12.68
C VAL A 278 13.21 7.36 -13.16
N LEU A 279 12.37 6.73 -12.35
CA LEU A 279 10.98 6.45 -12.70
C LEU A 279 10.06 7.55 -12.16
N GLU A 280 9.85 8.57 -12.98
CA GLU A 280 9.09 9.79 -12.63
C GLU A 280 7.62 9.52 -12.23
N GLU A 281 7.06 8.36 -12.62
CA GLU A 281 5.73 7.95 -12.18
C GLU A 281 5.69 7.57 -10.68
N GLY A 282 6.83 7.49 -9.99
CA GLY A 282 6.92 7.24 -8.55
C GLY A 282 7.02 5.76 -8.16
N PRO A 283 6.93 5.42 -6.86
CA PRO A 283 6.97 4.04 -6.38
C PRO A 283 5.80 3.21 -6.93
N GLY A 284 5.99 1.91 -7.11
CA GLY A 284 4.93 1.03 -7.61
C GLY A 284 5.41 -0.28 -8.20
N SER A 285 4.45 -1.00 -8.81
CA SER A 285 4.68 -2.26 -9.52
C SER A 285 4.85 -1.98 -11.01
N TYR A 286 5.94 -2.48 -11.58
CA TYR A 286 6.33 -2.29 -12.98
C TYR A 286 6.63 -3.62 -13.64
N ARG A 287 6.62 -3.64 -14.98
CA ARG A 287 7.11 -4.76 -15.79
C ARG A 287 8.13 -4.24 -16.80
N LEU A 288 9.31 -4.84 -16.78
CA LEU A 288 10.30 -4.69 -17.84
C LEU A 288 10.13 -5.85 -18.81
N THR A 289 10.11 -5.56 -20.11
CA THR A 289 10.21 -6.57 -21.17
C THR A 289 11.52 -6.36 -21.89
N LEU A 290 12.39 -7.36 -21.85
CA LEU A 290 13.69 -7.34 -22.49
C LEU A 290 13.69 -8.22 -23.73
N HIS A 291 14.26 -7.71 -24.82
CA HIS A 291 14.37 -8.42 -26.08
C HIS A 291 15.81 -8.35 -26.63
N ALA A 292 16.36 -9.49 -27.03
CA ALA A 292 17.63 -9.57 -27.74
C ALA A 292 17.52 -10.57 -28.90
N PRO A 293 18.14 -10.32 -30.07
CA PRO A 293 18.09 -11.23 -31.21
C PRO A 293 18.62 -12.63 -30.88
N GLY A 294 17.86 -13.69 -31.18
CA GLY A 294 18.23 -15.08 -30.89
C GLY A 294 17.93 -15.55 -29.46
N HIS A 295 17.28 -14.70 -28.66
CA HIS A 295 16.90 -14.99 -27.28
C HIS A 295 15.40 -14.80 -27.08
N VAL A 296 14.81 -15.57 -26.16
CA VAL A 296 13.40 -15.39 -25.80
C VAL A 296 13.19 -14.02 -25.14
N PRO A 297 12.07 -13.33 -25.42
CA PRO A 297 11.70 -12.15 -24.66
C PRO A 297 11.50 -12.49 -23.18
N VAL A 298 12.09 -11.71 -22.29
CA VAL A 298 11.99 -11.93 -20.83
C VAL A 298 11.14 -10.86 -20.18
N GLN A 299 10.11 -11.29 -19.45
CA GLN A 299 9.29 -10.43 -18.62
C GLN A 299 9.89 -10.40 -17.21
N ALA A 300 10.21 -9.22 -16.70
CA ALA A 300 10.76 -8.99 -15.37
C ALA A 300 9.86 -7.99 -14.61
N PRO A 301 8.82 -8.48 -13.92
CA PRO A 301 8.06 -7.69 -12.95
C PRO A 301 8.98 -7.25 -11.81
N VAL A 302 8.83 -6.00 -11.37
CA VAL A 302 9.56 -5.43 -10.22
C VAL A 302 8.62 -4.59 -9.36
N LEU A 303 8.81 -4.63 -8.05
CA LEU A 303 8.19 -3.73 -7.09
C LEU A 303 9.26 -2.77 -6.58
N LEU A 304 9.02 -1.47 -6.69
CA LEU A 304 9.94 -0.41 -6.33
C LEU A 304 9.34 0.50 -5.26
N GLY A 305 10.06 0.66 -4.16
CA GLY A 305 9.70 1.54 -3.05
C GLY A 305 10.06 3.01 -3.31
N ARG A 306 9.71 3.88 -2.37
CA ARG A 306 9.97 5.33 -2.46
C ARG A 306 11.48 5.63 -2.42
N GLY A 307 11.97 6.39 -3.40
CA GLY A 307 13.38 6.81 -3.47
C GLY A 307 14.38 5.64 -3.47
N GLU A 308 13.92 4.43 -3.73
CA GLU A 308 14.74 3.22 -3.69
C GLU A 308 15.65 3.15 -4.91
N HIS A 309 16.89 2.69 -4.73
CA HIS A 309 17.76 2.30 -5.84
C HIS A 309 17.82 0.77 -5.99
N LEU A 310 17.32 0.24 -7.11
CA LEU A 310 17.36 -1.20 -7.41
C LEU A 310 18.37 -1.50 -8.54
N PRO A 311 19.47 -2.21 -8.26
CA PRO A 311 20.27 -2.85 -9.29
C PRO A 311 19.62 -4.17 -9.75
N LEU A 312 19.36 -4.30 -11.05
CA LEU A 312 18.76 -5.47 -11.67
C LEU A 312 19.64 -6.02 -12.79
N HIS A 313 19.86 -7.34 -12.76
CA HIS A 313 20.48 -8.08 -13.84
C HIS A 313 19.47 -9.10 -14.38
N VAL A 314 19.20 -9.05 -15.69
CA VAL A 314 18.24 -9.96 -16.34
C VAL A 314 18.95 -10.83 -17.37
N PRO A 315 19.11 -12.14 -17.10
CA PRO A 315 19.58 -13.09 -18.11
C PRO A 315 18.49 -13.35 -19.15
N LEU A 316 18.86 -13.43 -20.43
CA LEU A 316 17.97 -13.81 -21.53
C LEU A 316 18.45 -15.14 -22.10
N PRO A 317 17.72 -16.24 -21.93
CA PRO A 317 18.13 -17.52 -22.50
C PRO A 317 17.92 -17.56 -24.01
N ALA A 318 18.77 -18.33 -24.70
CA ALA A 318 18.63 -18.56 -26.14
C ALA A 318 17.28 -19.24 -26.45
N GLU A 319 16.71 -18.97 -27.62
CA GLU A 319 15.40 -19.52 -28.01
C GLU A 319 15.34 -21.05 -27.91
N GLY A 320 16.39 -21.75 -28.37
CA GLY A 320 16.46 -23.21 -28.29
C GLY A 320 16.68 -23.80 -26.90
N ALA A 321 16.92 -22.96 -25.88
CA ALA A 321 17.15 -23.40 -24.51
C ALA A 321 15.86 -23.40 -23.66
N VAL A 322 14.76 -22.84 -24.17
CA VAL A 322 13.45 -22.84 -23.52
C VAL A 322 12.54 -23.84 -24.24
N PRO A 323 12.11 -24.93 -23.59
CA PRO A 323 11.21 -25.90 -24.21
C PRO A 323 9.89 -25.28 -24.65
N GLU A 324 9.26 -25.86 -25.68
CA GLU A 324 7.95 -25.42 -26.15
C GLU A 324 6.93 -25.45 -25.00
N GLY A 325 6.12 -24.40 -24.89
CA GLY A 325 5.13 -24.27 -23.82
C GLY A 325 5.70 -23.84 -22.47
N PHE A 326 7.00 -23.57 -22.34
CA PHE A 326 7.61 -23.04 -21.11
C PHE A 326 7.84 -21.52 -21.18
N VAL A 327 7.93 -20.93 -20.00
CA VAL A 327 8.28 -19.52 -19.78
C VAL A 327 9.51 -19.47 -18.88
N TYR A 328 10.45 -18.59 -19.20
CA TYR A 328 11.57 -18.27 -18.33
C TYR A 328 11.18 -17.18 -17.33
N VAL A 329 11.36 -17.49 -16.04
CA VAL A 329 11.22 -16.53 -14.94
C VAL A 329 12.64 -16.13 -14.51
N PRO A 330 13.06 -14.86 -14.73
CA PRO A 330 14.41 -14.42 -14.40
C PRO A 330 14.63 -14.37 -12.87
N PRO A 331 15.86 -14.41 -12.35
CA PRO A 331 16.10 -14.18 -10.92
C PRO A 331 15.50 -12.86 -10.43
N GLY A 332 15.05 -12.80 -9.17
CA GLY A 332 14.55 -11.54 -8.63
C GLY A 332 13.78 -11.68 -7.32
N ARG A 333 13.64 -10.56 -6.63
CA ARG A 333 12.85 -10.42 -5.41
C ARG A 333 11.35 -10.31 -5.72
N PHE A 334 10.51 -10.69 -4.76
CA PHE A 334 9.06 -10.59 -4.82
C PHE A 334 8.45 -10.65 -3.41
N LEU A 335 7.17 -10.30 -3.29
CA LEU A 335 6.43 -10.51 -2.04
C LEU A 335 5.78 -11.90 -2.00
N VAL A 336 6.13 -12.69 -0.99
CA VAL A 336 5.57 -14.02 -0.70
C VAL A 336 4.66 -13.97 0.52
N GLY A 337 3.61 -14.80 0.56
CA GLY A 337 2.71 -14.94 1.69
C GLY A 337 1.44 -14.11 1.54
N SER A 338 0.84 -13.74 2.68
CA SER A 338 -0.46 -13.07 2.73
C SER A 338 -0.50 -11.94 3.75
N ALA A 339 -1.20 -10.86 3.37
CA ALA A 339 -1.51 -9.72 4.25
C ALA A 339 -2.97 -9.76 4.74
N GLU A 340 -3.67 -10.89 4.55
CA GLU A 340 -5.01 -11.12 5.10
C GLU A 340 -4.99 -11.12 6.63
N PRO A 341 -6.15 -10.89 7.28
CA PRO A 341 -6.29 -11.01 8.74
C PRO A 341 -5.74 -12.33 9.28
N GLU A 342 -5.18 -12.29 10.49
CA GLU A 342 -4.38 -13.40 11.05
C GLU A 342 -5.14 -14.72 11.19
N ASP A 343 -6.45 -14.67 11.44
CA ASP A 343 -7.33 -15.84 11.47
C ASP A 343 -7.41 -16.53 10.10
N MET A 344 -7.54 -15.75 9.04
CA MET A 344 -7.51 -16.25 7.66
C MET A 344 -6.11 -16.70 7.25
N ARG A 345 -5.08 -15.86 7.51
CA ARG A 345 -3.68 -16.13 7.14
C ARG A 345 -3.17 -17.43 7.74
N ARG A 346 -3.33 -17.60 9.07
CA ARG A 346 -2.82 -18.76 9.80
C ARG A 346 -3.73 -19.98 9.66
N GLY A 347 -5.04 -19.77 9.73
CA GLY A 347 -6.01 -20.87 9.79
C GLY A 347 -6.34 -21.45 8.41
N LEU A 348 -6.78 -20.61 7.48
CA LEU A 348 -7.26 -21.06 6.17
C LEU A 348 -6.11 -21.18 5.16
N LEU A 349 -5.23 -20.19 5.11
CA LEU A 349 -4.20 -20.10 4.06
C LEU A 349 -2.91 -20.82 4.40
N ASN A 350 -2.67 -21.14 5.68
CA ASN A 350 -1.39 -21.65 6.19
C ASN A 350 -0.17 -20.86 5.68
N ALA A 351 -0.35 -19.55 5.46
CA ALA A 351 0.60 -18.70 4.76
C ALA A 351 1.48 -17.93 5.75
N PRO A 352 2.77 -17.70 5.45
CA PRO A 352 3.56 -16.73 6.20
C PRO A 352 2.96 -15.31 6.01
N PRO A 353 3.27 -14.36 6.90
CA PRO A 353 2.96 -12.95 6.66
C PRO A 353 3.57 -12.50 5.35
N LEU A 354 2.94 -11.54 4.66
CA LEU A 354 3.47 -11.01 3.41
C LEU A 354 4.84 -10.38 3.65
N HIS A 355 5.87 -10.86 2.97
CA HIS A 355 7.23 -10.33 3.11
C HIS A 355 8.05 -10.52 1.83
N GLU A 356 9.16 -9.79 1.74
CA GLU A 356 10.09 -9.93 0.62
C GLU A 356 10.85 -11.27 0.71
N SER A 357 10.88 -11.98 -0.42
CA SER A 357 11.72 -13.15 -0.64
C SER A 357 12.33 -13.08 -2.04
N GLN A 358 13.22 -14.02 -2.37
CA GLN A 358 13.92 -14.07 -3.66
C GLN A 358 13.92 -15.48 -4.22
N THR A 359 13.94 -15.59 -5.55
CA THR A 359 14.20 -16.85 -6.25
C THR A 359 15.30 -16.66 -7.30
N GLY A 360 15.95 -17.76 -7.65
CA GLY A 360 16.82 -17.83 -8.83
C GLY A 360 16.02 -17.76 -10.13
N GLY A 361 16.70 -17.91 -11.25
CA GLY A 361 16.06 -18.12 -12.54
C GLY A 361 15.54 -19.55 -12.65
N PHE A 362 14.40 -19.76 -13.28
CA PHE A 362 13.85 -21.09 -13.55
C PHE A 362 12.93 -21.08 -14.77
N LEU A 363 12.63 -22.26 -15.29
CA LEU A 363 11.62 -22.47 -16.32
C LEU A 363 10.35 -23.02 -15.69
N VAL A 364 9.20 -22.63 -16.21
CA VAL A 364 7.90 -23.13 -15.76
C VAL A 364 6.96 -23.27 -16.94
N ALA A 365 6.20 -24.36 -16.99
CA ALA A 365 5.21 -24.60 -18.02
C ALA A 365 4.11 -23.53 -17.98
N ARG A 366 3.69 -23.03 -19.15
CA ARG A 366 2.66 -22.00 -19.29
C ARG A 366 1.31 -22.45 -18.77
N THR A 367 1.00 -23.74 -18.86
CA THR A 367 -0.22 -24.38 -18.35
C THR A 367 0.13 -25.60 -17.50
N GLU A 368 -0.87 -26.15 -16.83
CA GLU A 368 -0.81 -27.47 -16.20
C GLU A 368 -0.50 -28.56 -17.23
N VAL A 369 0.01 -29.70 -16.74
CA VAL A 369 0.16 -30.91 -17.57
C VAL A 369 -1.23 -31.41 -17.95
N THR A 370 -1.43 -31.73 -19.21
CA THR A 370 -2.71 -32.19 -19.74
C THR A 370 -2.84 -33.72 -19.75
N PHE A 371 -4.06 -34.24 -19.84
CA PHE A 371 -4.27 -35.67 -20.08
C PHE A 371 -3.59 -36.15 -21.36
N GLY A 372 -3.58 -35.36 -22.43
CA GLY A 372 -2.91 -35.69 -23.68
C GLY A 372 -1.41 -35.89 -23.51
N GLN A 373 -0.73 -34.97 -22.82
CA GLN A 373 0.68 -35.11 -22.46
C GLN A 373 0.95 -36.31 -21.54
N TRP A 374 0.02 -36.60 -20.62
CA TRP A 374 0.12 -37.79 -19.76
C TRP A 374 -0.04 -39.09 -20.56
N LEU A 375 -0.90 -39.13 -21.57
CA LEU A 375 -1.05 -40.28 -22.46
C LEU A 375 0.22 -40.58 -23.24
N GLU A 376 0.97 -39.55 -23.68
CA GLU A 376 2.28 -39.74 -24.30
C GLU A 376 3.25 -40.44 -23.34
N PHE A 377 3.32 -39.99 -22.08
CA PHE A 377 4.12 -40.63 -21.05
C PHE A 377 3.73 -42.11 -20.84
N LEU A 378 2.43 -42.40 -20.73
CA LEU A 378 1.96 -43.77 -20.53
C LEU A 378 2.28 -44.68 -21.73
N ARG A 379 2.29 -44.14 -22.95
CA ARG A 379 2.63 -44.86 -24.19
C ARG A 379 4.12 -45.15 -24.26
N ASP A 380 4.95 -44.15 -23.99
CA ASP A 380 6.41 -44.28 -24.04
C ASP A 380 6.93 -45.26 -22.98
N GLU A 381 6.39 -45.22 -21.76
CA GLU A 381 6.82 -46.11 -20.66
C GLU A 381 6.28 -47.54 -20.77
N SER A 382 5.34 -47.83 -21.66
CA SER A 382 4.80 -49.19 -21.83
C SER A 382 4.39 -49.48 -23.28
N PRO A 383 5.38 -49.70 -24.19
CA PRO A 383 5.15 -49.92 -25.63
C PRO A 383 4.37 -51.19 -26.03
N GLY A 384 3.74 -51.90 -25.08
CA GLY A 384 3.02 -53.17 -25.30
C GLY A 384 1.69 -53.30 -24.53
N GLY A 385 1.19 -52.22 -23.92
CA GLY A 385 -0.11 -52.20 -23.25
C GLY A 385 -0.02 -52.24 -21.73
N LEU A 386 -0.49 -51.14 -21.13
CA LEU A 386 -0.73 -50.88 -19.71
C LEU A 386 0.54 -50.67 -18.86
N ALA A 387 0.93 -49.42 -18.70
CA ALA A 387 1.67 -48.95 -17.53
C ALA A 387 0.82 -49.20 -16.27
N GLN A 388 0.81 -50.45 -15.79
CA GLN A 388 0.03 -50.90 -14.63
C GLN A 388 0.60 -50.24 -13.37
N GLY A 389 0.13 -49.03 -13.07
CA GLY A 389 0.46 -48.33 -11.82
C GLY A 389 0.28 -46.82 -11.86
N ARG A 390 0.33 -46.19 -13.05
CA ARG A 390 0.36 -44.71 -13.17
C ARG A 390 -0.81 -44.11 -13.95
N ARG A 391 -1.86 -44.88 -14.14
CA ARG A 391 -3.11 -44.39 -14.74
C ARG A 391 -3.76 -43.40 -13.75
N PRO A 392 -4.28 -42.26 -14.24
CA PRO A 392 -5.17 -41.41 -13.46
C PRO A 392 -6.36 -42.19 -12.91
N TYR A 393 -6.54 -42.15 -11.59
CA TYR A 393 -7.75 -42.63 -10.92
C TYR A 393 -7.89 -41.98 -9.54
N SER A 394 -9.10 -41.90 -9.00
CA SER A 394 -9.33 -41.48 -7.61
C SER A 394 -10.47 -42.29 -6.99
N ASP A 395 -10.28 -42.79 -5.76
CA ASP A 395 -11.19 -43.74 -5.09
C ASP A 395 -12.43 -43.11 -4.42
N VAL A 396 -12.78 -41.86 -4.77
CA VAL A 396 -13.89 -41.13 -4.15
C VAL A 396 -15.19 -41.37 -4.93
N ARG A 397 -16.13 -42.10 -4.31
CA ARG A 397 -17.42 -42.50 -4.93
C ARG A 397 -18.26 -41.35 -5.51
N GLN A 398 -18.17 -40.15 -4.93
CA GLN A 398 -18.95 -39.00 -5.38
C GLN A 398 -18.21 -38.11 -6.37
N TRP A 399 -16.89 -38.03 -6.29
CA TRP A 399 -16.06 -37.10 -7.06
C TRP A 399 -14.83 -37.85 -7.54
N GLY A 400 -14.97 -38.53 -8.66
CA GLY A 400 -13.98 -39.47 -9.18
C GLY A 400 -13.48 -39.09 -10.56
N VAL A 401 -12.23 -39.45 -10.87
CA VAL A 401 -11.73 -39.57 -12.23
C VAL A 401 -11.19 -40.97 -12.42
N GLU A 402 -11.29 -41.51 -13.63
CA GLU A 402 -10.68 -42.78 -14.01
C GLU A 402 -10.29 -42.77 -15.48
N LEU A 403 -9.04 -43.18 -15.76
CA LEU A 403 -8.55 -43.43 -17.10
C LEU A 403 -8.40 -44.93 -17.35
N THR A 404 -9.16 -45.44 -18.32
CA THR A 404 -9.23 -46.86 -18.66
C THR A 404 -8.89 -47.12 -20.12
N PRO A 405 -8.25 -48.27 -20.45
CA PRO A 405 -8.15 -48.71 -21.83
C PRO A 405 -9.54 -49.10 -22.35
N ALA A 406 -9.89 -48.65 -23.56
CA ALA A 406 -11.08 -49.09 -24.27
C ALA A 406 -10.74 -50.29 -25.18
N ALA A 407 -11.76 -51.10 -25.50
CA ALA A 407 -11.63 -52.27 -26.37
C ALA A 407 -11.09 -51.96 -27.78
N SER A 408 -11.18 -50.69 -28.22
CA SER A 408 -10.65 -50.19 -29.49
C SER A 408 -9.14 -49.94 -29.50
N GLY A 409 -8.44 -50.14 -28.37
CA GLY A 409 -7.03 -49.77 -28.19
C GLY A 409 -6.82 -48.29 -27.89
N ARG A 410 -7.90 -47.51 -27.76
CA ARG A 410 -7.88 -46.09 -27.37
C ARG A 410 -8.10 -45.95 -25.87
N TRP A 411 -7.86 -44.77 -25.32
CA TRP A 411 -8.17 -44.48 -23.91
C TRP A 411 -9.59 -43.95 -23.73
N ARG A 412 -10.19 -44.19 -22.57
CA ARG A 412 -11.46 -43.62 -22.12
C ARG A 412 -11.27 -42.93 -20.79
N LEU A 413 -11.65 -41.66 -20.73
CA LEU A 413 -11.71 -40.87 -19.51
C LEU A 413 -13.14 -40.90 -18.97
N THR A 414 -13.28 -41.12 -17.66
CA THR A 414 -14.55 -41.03 -16.95
C THR A 414 -14.39 -40.10 -15.76
N PHE A 415 -15.27 -39.12 -15.64
CA PHE A 415 -15.47 -38.34 -14.43
C PHE A 415 -16.78 -38.73 -13.76
N GLN A 416 -16.72 -39.06 -12.47
CA GLN A 416 -17.86 -39.16 -11.60
C GLN A 416 -18.04 -37.81 -10.89
N LEU A 417 -19.05 -37.04 -11.27
CA LEU A 417 -19.35 -35.71 -10.73
C LEU A 417 -20.68 -35.76 -9.99
N ASN A 418 -20.60 -36.01 -8.69
CA ASN A 418 -21.72 -36.25 -7.79
C ASN A 418 -22.63 -37.37 -8.31
N LYS A 419 -23.84 -37.04 -8.79
CA LYS A 419 -24.84 -38.01 -9.29
C LYS A 419 -24.70 -38.33 -10.77
N ARG A 420 -23.73 -37.75 -11.49
CA ARG A 420 -23.54 -37.95 -12.93
C ARG A 420 -22.19 -38.54 -13.23
N SER A 421 -22.17 -39.42 -14.24
CA SER A 421 -20.95 -39.95 -14.83
C SER A 421 -20.82 -39.37 -16.24
N LEU A 422 -19.69 -38.73 -16.52
CA LEU A 422 -19.34 -38.19 -17.82
C LEU A 422 -18.17 -39.01 -18.36
N SER A 423 -18.31 -39.56 -19.56
CA SER A 423 -17.24 -40.34 -20.18
C SER A 423 -17.07 -39.97 -21.65
N ALA A 424 -15.83 -39.98 -22.12
CA ALA A 424 -15.49 -39.82 -23.52
C ALA A 424 -14.30 -40.72 -23.86
N SER A 425 -14.33 -41.33 -25.04
CA SER A 425 -13.16 -42.02 -25.59
C SER A 425 -12.22 -40.99 -26.23
N GLU A 426 -10.98 -41.38 -26.49
CA GLU A 426 -10.03 -40.50 -27.17
C GLU A 426 -10.62 -39.96 -28.48
N GLY A 427 -10.39 -38.68 -28.78
CA GLY A 427 -10.96 -37.98 -29.94
C GLY A 427 -12.47 -37.70 -29.91
N GLU A 428 -13.19 -38.13 -28.87
CA GLU A 428 -14.57 -37.71 -28.61
C GLU A 428 -14.58 -36.56 -27.61
N PRO A 429 -15.45 -35.54 -27.76
CA PRO A 429 -15.56 -34.47 -26.78
C PRO A 429 -16.20 -34.99 -25.48
N LEU A 430 -15.73 -34.47 -24.34
CA LEU A 430 -16.38 -34.65 -23.05
C LEU A 430 -17.45 -33.57 -22.87
N LEU A 431 -18.68 -33.98 -22.59
CA LEU A 431 -19.83 -33.08 -22.50
C LEU A 431 -20.22 -32.80 -21.04
N PHE A 432 -20.25 -31.53 -20.67
CA PHE A 432 -20.74 -31.02 -19.38
C PHE A 432 -22.14 -30.42 -19.53
N PRO A 433 -23.22 -31.21 -19.42
CA PRO A 433 -24.58 -30.78 -19.79
C PRO A 433 -25.13 -29.61 -18.97
N GLY A 434 -24.64 -29.38 -17.74
CA GLY A 434 -25.06 -28.25 -16.90
C GLY A 434 -24.45 -26.90 -17.30
N ARG A 435 -23.47 -26.88 -18.21
CA ARG A 435 -22.76 -25.66 -18.64
C ARG A 435 -23.45 -24.96 -19.81
N ALA A 436 -23.53 -23.64 -19.72
CA ALA A 436 -24.01 -22.78 -20.81
C ALA A 436 -22.88 -22.39 -21.79
N VAL A 437 -21.65 -22.31 -21.30
CA VAL A 437 -20.41 -22.02 -22.06
C VAL A 437 -19.39 -23.11 -21.76
N ARG A 438 -18.45 -23.41 -22.67
CA ARG A 438 -17.46 -24.50 -22.50
C ARG A 438 -18.10 -25.84 -22.14
N ARG A 439 -19.25 -26.13 -22.76
CA ARG A 439 -20.02 -27.36 -22.56
C ARG A 439 -19.33 -28.58 -23.15
N GLU A 440 -18.76 -28.43 -24.33
CA GLU A 440 -17.96 -29.46 -24.99
C GLU A 440 -16.49 -29.16 -24.72
N GLN A 441 -15.74 -30.14 -24.24
CA GLN A 441 -14.33 -30.01 -23.93
C GLN A 441 -13.55 -31.10 -24.66
N ASP A 442 -12.41 -30.73 -25.26
CA ASP A 442 -11.39 -31.71 -25.63
C ASP A 442 -10.72 -32.22 -24.35
N TRP A 443 -11.08 -33.43 -23.94
CA TRP A 443 -10.57 -33.97 -22.69
C TRP A 443 -9.06 -34.21 -22.70
N SER A 444 -8.43 -34.31 -23.87
CA SER A 444 -6.97 -34.41 -23.97
C SER A 444 -6.27 -33.11 -23.57
N ARG A 445 -6.98 -31.96 -23.62
CA ARG A 445 -6.51 -30.64 -23.20
C ARG A 445 -6.92 -30.26 -21.78
N LEU A 446 -7.71 -31.09 -21.10
CA LEU A 446 -7.99 -30.90 -19.67
C LEU A 446 -6.70 -31.16 -18.87
N PRO A 447 -6.50 -30.45 -17.74
CA PRO A 447 -5.40 -30.74 -16.84
C PRO A 447 -5.51 -32.19 -16.34
N VAL A 448 -4.39 -32.90 -16.30
CA VAL A 448 -4.35 -34.24 -15.71
C VAL A 448 -4.67 -34.13 -14.21
N SER A 449 -5.52 -35.02 -13.72
CA SER A 449 -5.84 -35.13 -12.29
C SER A 449 -6.01 -36.60 -11.86
N GLY A 450 -6.24 -36.88 -10.58
CA GLY A 450 -6.28 -38.26 -10.08
C GLY A 450 -4.92 -38.96 -10.15
N ILE A 451 -3.84 -38.19 -10.07
CA ILE A 451 -2.47 -38.68 -10.00
C ILE A 451 -1.92 -38.44 -8.59
N SER A 452 -1.03 -39.31 -8.13
CA SER A 452 -0.32 -39.10 -6.87
C SER A 452 0.92 -38.23 -7.08
N PHE A 453 1.50 -37.72 -5.99
CA PHE A 453 2.79 -37.04 -6.06
C PHE A 453 3.89 -37.96 -6.63
N GLU A 454 3.80 -39.26 -6.35
CA GLU A 454 4.77 -40.25 -6.86
C GLU A 454 4.64 -40.50 -8.36
N ASP A 455 3.41 -40.43 -8.89
CA ASP A 455 3.15 -40.51 -10.33
C ASP A 455 3.71 -39.28 -11.03
N ALA A 456 3.43 -38.08 -10.50
CA ALA A 456 3.96 -36.82 -11.01
C ALA A 456 5.49 -36.81 -11.01
N ARG A 457 6.13 -37.34 -9.96
CA ARG A 457 7.59 -37.50 -9.88
C ARG A 457 8.13 -38.39 -10.99
N ALA A 458 7.43 -39.48 -11.33
CA ALA A 458 7.83 -40.36 -12.43
C ALA A 458 7.69 -39.67 -13.80
N TYR A 459 6.63 -38.88 -14.00
CA TYR A 459 6.45 -38.07 -15.20
C TYR A 459 7.58 -37.05 -15.40
N LEU A 460 7.97 -36.34 -14.33
CA LEU A 460 9.11 -35.41 -14.34
C LEU A 460 10.42 -36.12 -14.68
N ALA A 461 10.65 -37.29 -14.08
CA ALA A 461 11.83 -38.10 -14.37
C ALA A 461 11.88 -38.56 -15.84
N TRP A 462 10.74 -38.91 -16.43
CA TRP A 462 10.62 -39.23 -17.85
C TRP A 462 10.93 -38.02 -18.74
N LEU A 463 10.37 -36.84 -18.44
CA LEU A 463 10.66 -35.60 -19.18
C LEU A 463 12.15 -35.27 -19.18
N ASN A 464 12.80 -35.40 -18.02
CA ASN A 464 14.22 -35.15 -17.88
C ASN A 464 15.06 -36.20 -18.63
N ARG A 465 14.77 -37.50 -18.44
CA ARG A 465 15.53 -38.60 -19.06
C ARG A 465 15.41 -38.61 -20.59
N THR A 466 14.27 -38.24 -21.13
CA THR A 466 14.04 -38.16 -22.58
C THR A 466 14.62 -36.90 -23.21
N GLY A 467 15.08 -35.93 -22.39
CA GLY A 467 15.57 -34.63 -22.86
C GLY A 467 14.45 -33.71 -23.37
N ARG A 468 13.17 -34.09 -23.23
CA ARG A 468 12.03 -33.25 -23.61
C ARG A 468 12.01 -31.95 -22.80
N VAL A 469 12.28 -32.05 -21.49
CA VAL A 469 12.47 -30.91 -20.59
C VAL A 469 13.65 -31.21 -19.68
N PRO A 470 14.87 -30.77 -20.04
CA PRO A 470 16.05 -30.94 -19.20
C PRO A 470 15.88 -30.25 -17.85
N GLY A 471 16.22 -30.93 -16.77
CA GLY A 471 16.06 -30.42 -15.40
C GLY A 471 14.62 -30.39 -14.91
N ALA A 472 13.68 -31.10 -15.55
CA ALA A 472 12.29 -31.17 -15.10
C ALA A 472 12.17 -31.61 -13.64
N ARG A 473 11.43 -30.82 -12.86
CA ARG A 473 11.18 -31.00 -11.43
C ARG A 473 9.85 -30.35 -11.02
N PHE A 474 9.47 -30.56 -9.76
CA PHE A 474 8.39 -29.78 -9.16
C PHE A 474 8.84 -28.33 -8.98
N CYS A 475 7.88 -27.41 -9.04
CA CYS A 475 8.11 -26.06 -8.58
C CYS A 475 8.29 -26.06 -7.06
N HIS A 476 9.22 -25.26 -6.54
CA HIS A 476 9.19 -24.88 -5.13
C HIS A 476 8.00 -23.94 -4.90
N GLU A 477 7.36 -23.97 -3.73
CA GLU A 477 6.21 -23.11 -3.42
C GLU A 477 6.49 -21.61 -3.69
N ARG A 478 7.71 -21.14 -3.42
CA ARG A 478 8.12 -19.75 -3.69
C ARG A 478 8.23 -19.45 -5.19
N GLU A 479 8.77 -20.40 -5.97
CA GLU A 479 8.82 -20.27 -7.43
C GLU A 479 7.40 -20.24 -8.01
N TRP A 480 6.53 -21.14 -7.53
CA TRP A 480 5.14 -21.20 -7.96
C TRP A 480 4.40 -19.89 -7.65
N GLU A 481 4.50 -19.39 -6.42
CA GLU A 481 3.82 -18.17 -6.01
C GLU A 481 4.35 -16.96 -6.79
N ARG A 482 5.67 -16.86 -6.96
CA ARG A 482 6.28 -15.82 -7.79
C ARG A 482 5.79 -15.90 -9.23
N ALA A 483 5.78 -17.08 -9.84
CA ALA A 483 5.29 -17.28 -11.21
C ALA A 483 3.81 -16.90 -11.35
N ALA A 484 3.00 -17.09 -10.30
CA ALA A 484 1.59 -16.72 -10.26
C ALA A 484 1.38 -15.21 -10.17
N ARG A 485 2.13 -14.50 -9.31
CA ARG A 485 1.79 -13.11 -8.93
C ARG A 485 2.82 -12.04 -9.32
N GLY A 486 3.99 -12.41 -9.83
CA GLY A 486 5.06 -11.48 -10.19
C GLY A 486 5.86 -11.01 -8.98
N ALA A 487 6.11 -9.70 -8.89
CA ALA A 487 6.93 -9.09 -7.83
C ALA A 487 6.13 -8.55 -6.65
N ASP A 488 4.83 -8.33 -6.82
CA ASP A 488 3.98 -7.65 -5.84
C ASP A 488 3.04 -8.60 -5.10
N GLY A 489 2.33 -8.09 -4.10
CA GLY A 489 1.45 -8.87 -3.22
C GLY A 489 0.01 -9.04 -3.74
N ARG A 490 -0.22 -9.12 -5.05
CA ARG A 490 -1.57 -9.34 -5.60
C ARG A 490 -2.15 -10.70 -5.17
N ALA A 491 -3.45 -10.74 -4.91
CA ALA A 491 -4.15 -11.93 -4.43
C ALA A 491 -4.35 -13.00 -5.53
N PHE A 492 -4.57 -12.56 -6.77
CA PHE A 492 -4.75 -13.37 -7.97
C PHE A 492 -3.79 -12.88 -9.07
N PRO A 493 -3.48 -13.70 -10.08
CA PRO A 493 -2.49 -13.36 -11.12
C PRO A 493 -2.72 -11.99 -11.79
N HIS A 494 -3.98 -11.63 -11.98
CA HIS A 494 -4.41 -10.39 -12.62
C HIS A 494 -4.81 -9.26 -11.66
N GLY A 495 -4.72 -9.43 -10.33
CA GLY A 495 -5.08 -8.36 -9.38
C GLY A 495 -5.61 -8.85 -8.05
N ASN A 496 -6.54 -8.09 -7.47
CA ASN A 496 -7.08 -8.33 -6.11
C ASN A 496 -8.56 -8.75 -6.10
N ARG A 497 -9.14 -8.95 -7.27
CA ARG A 497 -10.52 -9.38 -7.48
C ARG A 497 -10.52 -10.61 -8.36
N LEU A 498 -11.51 -11.48 -8.16
CA LEU A 498 -11.73 -12.66 -8.99
C LEU A 498 -13.21 -12.71 -9.34
N GLU A 499 -13.51 -12.64 -10.64
CA GLU A 499 -14.85 -12.84 -11.19
C GLU A 499 -14.99 -14.24 -11.81
N ALA A 500 -16.23 -14.67 -12.04
CA ALA A 500 -16.55 -16.02 -12.52
C ALA A 500 -15.85 -16.39 -13.85
N GLU A 501 -15.55 -15.43 -14.72
CA GLU A 501 -14.91 -15.68 -16.02
C GLU A 501 -13.37 -15.74 -15.95
N ASP A 502 -12.77 -15.31 -14.84
CA ASP A 502 -11.31 -15.15 -14.72
C ASP A 502 -10.58 -16.46 -14.38
N ALA A 503 -11.29 -17.45 -13.86
CA ALA A 503 -10.73 -18.74 -13.49
C ALA A 503 -11.82 -19.80 -13.53
N ASN A 504 -11.43 -21.08 -13.42
CA ASN A 504 -12.35 -22.17 -13.16
C ASN A 504 -12.38 -22.49 -11.65
N PHE A 505 -13.43 -22.05 -10.95
CA PHE A 505 -13.64 -22.22 -9.51
C PHE A 505 -15.15 -22.33 -9.20
N ASP A 506 -15.54 -22.37 -7.92
CA ASP A 506 -16.93 -22.67 -7.53
C ASP A 506 -18.01 -21.78 -8.19
N GLN A 507 -17.71 -20.51 -8.47
CA GLN A 507 -18.65 -19.55 -9.07
C GLN A 507 -18.66 -19.56 -10.60
N THR A 508 -17.65 -20.10 -11.29
CA THR A 508 -17.51 -20.05 -12.76
C THR A 508 -18.76 -20.51 -13.48
N TYR A 509 -19.37 -21.59 -12.98
CA TYR A 509 -20.59 -22.17 -13.53
C TYR A 509 -21.81 -21.98 -12.61
N GLY A 510 -21.79 -20.93 -11.77
CA GLY A 510 -22.90 -20.55 -10.90
C GLY A 510 -23.20 -21.56 -9.80
N ARG A 511 -22.18 -22.29 -9.31
CA ARG A 511 -22.29 -23.34 -8.29
C ARG A 511 -23.29 -24.46 -8.62
N LYS A 512 -23.53 -24.70 -9.90
CA LYS A 512 -24.42 -25.77 -10.36
C LYS A 512 -23.69 -27.11 -10.28
N THR A 513 -24.26 -28.03 -9.52
CA THR A 513 -23.65 -29.34 -9.25
C THR A 513 -23.39 -30.16 -10.51
N ASP A 514 -24.16 -29.97 -11.57
CA ASP A 514 -24.02 -30.68 -12.85
C ASP A 514 -23.23 -29.91 -13.93
N ALA A 515 -22.65 -28.77 -13.55
CA ALA A 515 -21.79 -27.95 -14.41
C ALA A 515 -20.32 -27.93 -13.96
N PHE A 516 -20.02 -28.40 -12.74
CA PHE A 516 -18.66 -28.50 -12.23
C PHE A 516 -17.78 -29.43 -13.06
N GLY A 517 -16.47 -29.22 -12.97
CA GLY A 517 -15.43 -29.99 -13.63
C GLY A 517 -14.30 -29.10 -14.14
N PRO A 518 -13.19 -29.68 -14.59
CA PRO A 518 -12.08 -28.92 -15.15
C PRO A 518 -12.46 -28.26 -16.48
N ASP A 519 -11.69 -27.25 -16.86
CA ASP A 519 -11.74 -26.61 -18.18
C ASP A 519 -10.45 -26.92 -18.92
N GLU A 520 -10.49 -26.85 -20.26
CA GLU A 520 -9.29 -26.96 -21.07
C GLU A 520 -8.26 -25.93 -20.61
N VAL A 521 -7.00 -26.34 -20.52
CA VAL A 521 -5.93 -25.42 -20.12
C VAL A 521 -5.89 -24.21 -21.05
N GLY A 522 -5.73 -23.03 -20.47
CA GLY A 522 -5.75 -21.73 -21.12
C GLY A 522 -7.14 -21.16 -21.41
N SER A 523 -8.21 -21.73 -20.84
CA SER A 523 -9.59 -21.25 -21.04
C SER A 523 -9.88 -19.86 -20.44
N HIS A 524 -8.99 -19.36 -19.58
CA HIS A 524 -9.13 -18.10 -18.85
C HIS A 524 -7.93 -17.14 -19.06
N PRO A 525 -7.70 -16.64 -20.29
CA PRO A 525 -6.51 -15.86 -20.62
C PRO A 525 -6.44 -14.47 -19.94
N ALA A 526 -7.58 -13.93 -19.49
CA ALA A 526 -7.63 -12.66 -18.76
C ALA A 526 -6.90 -12.73 -17.40
N SER A 527 -6.75 -13.94 -16.86
CA SER A 527 -6.04 -14.21 -15.61
C SER A 527 -4.59 -14.65 -15.82
N ALA A 528 -3.99 -14.27 -16.96
CA ALA A 528 -2.58 -14.52 -17.19
C ALA A 528 -1.72 -13.86 -16.10
N SER A 529 -0.72 -14.59 -15.60
CA SER A 529 0.22 -14.06 -14.63
C SER A 529 1.11 -12.96 -15.22
N PRO A 530 1.84 -12.20 -14.40
CA PRO A 530 2.84 -11.23 -14.86
C PRO A 530 3.93 -11.77 -15.78
N PHE A 531 4.09 -13.10 -15.85
CA PHE A 531 5.01 -13.82 -16.74
C PHE A 531 4.26 -14.51 -17.90
N GLY A 532 2.93 -14.42 -17.95
CA GLY A 532 2.09 -15.01 -18.99
C GLY A 532 1.70 -16.47 -18.76
N LEU A 533 1.81 -16.98 -17.52
CA LEU A 533 1.28 -18.30 -17.17
C LEU A 533 -0.25 -18.24 -17.04
N LEU A 534 -0.91 -19.33 -17.40
CA LEU A 534 -2.36 -19.47 -17.37
C LEU A 534 -2.78 -20.43 -16.25
N ASP A 535 -4.01 -20.28 -15.77
CA ASP A 535 -4.65 -21.17 -14.80
C ASP A 535 -3.88 -21.32 -13.47
N MET A 536 -3.13 -20.29 -13.07
CA MET A 536 -2.47 -20.23 -11.75
C MET A 536 -3.46 -20.07 -10.57
N THR A 537 -4.75 -20.00 -10.88
CA THR A 537 -5.87 -19.86 -9.93
C THR A 537 -7.02 -20.71 -10.44
N GLY A 538 -7.47 -21.66 -9.63
CA GLY A 538 -8.54 -22.60 -10.00
C GLY A 538 -8.06 -23.74 -10.89
N ASN A 539 -9.01 -24.34 -11.61
CA ASN A 539 -8.87 -25.53 -12.44
C ASN A 539 -8.41 -26.75 -11.65
N VAL A 540 -7.11 -26.97 -11.43
CA VAL A 540 -6.60 -28.02 -10.53
C VAL A 540 -5.54 -27.48 -9.59
N TYR A 541 -5.53 -28.02 -8.38
CA TYR A 541 -4.42 -27.85 -7.47
C TYR A 541 -3.13 -28.40 -8.09
N GLU A 542 -2.03 -27.71 -7.90
CA GLU A 542 -0.73 -28.10 -8.46
C GLU A 542 0.25 -28.55 -7.37
N PHE A 543 0.82 -29.74 -7.51
CA PHE A 543 1.87 -30.22 -6.61
C PHE A 543 3.13 -29.35 -6.63
N THR A 544 3.67 -29.06 -5.44
CA THR A 544 4.90 -28.28 -5.23
C THR A 544 5.75 -28.85 -4.09
N LEU A 545 7.02 -28.48 -4.06
CA LEU A 545 7.90 -28.72 -2.92
C LEU A 545 7.65 -27.66 -1.84
N SER A 546 7.30 -28.12 -0.64
CA SER A 546 6.96 -27.26 0.51
C SER A 546 8.11 -26.33 0.91
N MET A 547 7.78 -25.11 1.34
CA MET A 547 8.66 -24.22 2.09
C MET A 547 8.93 -24.71 3.51
N GLY A 548 8.23 -25.76 3.96
CA GLY A 548 8.37 -26.39 5.25
C GLY A 548 9.27 -27.62 5.23
N ALA A 549 8.76 -28.73 5.75
CA ALA A 549 9.53 -29.95 5.91
C ALA A 549 9.75 -30.62 4.54
N ARG A 550 10.84 -31.37 4.39
CA ARG A 550 11.19 -32.04 3.11
C ARG A 550 10.12 -33.03 2.64
N GLU A 551 9.36 -33.56 3.59
CA GLU A 551 8.40 -34.64 3.40
C GLU A 551 6.97 -34.09 3.21
N GLU A 552 6.75 -32.81 3.52
CA GLU A 552 5.48 -32.12 3.28
C GLU A 552 5.30 -31.86 1.79
N ILE A 553 4.17 -32.32 1.24
CA ILE A 553 3.76 -32.01 -0.12
C ILE A 553 2.71 -30.93 -0.07
N ALA A 554 3.06 -29.76 -0.62
CA ALA A 554 2.13 -28.64 -0.72
C ALA A 554 1.46 -28.64 -2.10
N ILE A 555 0.17 -28.34 -2.11
CA ILE A 555 -0.60 -28.08 -3.32
C ILE A 555 -1.08 -26.63 -3.33
N ARG A 556 -1.10 -26.04 -4.53
CA ARG A 556 -1.26 -24.59 -4.76
C ARG A 556 -2.32 -24.30 -5.83
N GLY A 557 -2.84 -23.08 -5.86
CA GLY A 557 -3.73 -22.59 -6.93
C GLY A 557 -5.23 -22.85 -6.75
N GLY A 558 -5.60 -23.91 -6.02
CA GLY A 558 -7.02 -24.27 -5.88
C GLY A 558 -7.56 -25.04 -7.08
N SER A 559 -8.85 -25.39 -7.07
CA SER A 559 -9.46 -26.21 -8.13
C SER A 559 -10.91 -25.79 -8.44
N TRP A 560 -11.48 -26.29 -9.54
CA TRP A 560 -12.79 -25.94 -10.12
C TRP A 560 -14.02 -26.05 -9.19
N TYR A 561 -13.92 -26.71 -8.05
CA TYR A 561 -15.00 -26.79 -7.04
C TYR A 561 -14.76 -25.91 -5.80
N PHE A 562 -13.57 -25.31 -5.68
CA PHE A 562 -13.17 -24.59 -4.48
C PHE A 562 -13.57 -23.11 -4.54
N ASP A 563 -13.80 -22.53 -3.37
CA ASP A 563 -14.21 -21.14 -3.25
C ASP A 563 -13.08 -20.14 -3.55
N ARG A 564 -13.47 -18.87 -3.66
CA ARG A 564 -12.53 -17.77 -3.93
C ARG A 564 -11.36 -17.69 -2.95
N VAL A 565 -11.55 -18.05 -1.68
CA VAL A 565 -10.48 -17.97 -0.65
C VAL A 565 -9.47 -19.10 -0.87
N SER A 566 -9.97 -20.27 -1.22
CA SER A 566 -9.16 -21.46 -1.49
C SER A 566 -8.28 -21.34 -2.74
N VAL A 567 -8.67 -20.50 -3.71
CA VAL A 567 -7.91 -20.26 -4.94
C VAL A 567 -6.96 -19.04 -4.86
N LEU A 568 -6.81 -18.42 -3.67
CA LEU A 568 -5.83 -17.35 -3.47
C LEU A 568 -4.41 -17.86 -3.76
N ALA A 569 -3.58 -17.03 -4.42
CA ALA A 569 -2.21 -17.40 -4.73
C ALA A 569 -1.35 -17.68 -3.48
N ALA A 570 -1.78 -17.23 -2.30
CA ALA A 570 -1.10 -17.47 -1.03
C ALA A 570 -1.54 -18.77 -0.35
N ASN A 571 -2.66 -19.40 -0.76
CA ASN A 571 -3.26 -20.54 -0.05
C ASN A 571 -2.44 -21.83 -0.15
N ARG A 572 -1.98 -22.34 1.00
CA ARG A 572 -1.15 -23.54 1.11
C ARG A 572 -1.99 -24.67 1.71
N THR A 573 -2.21 -25.70 0.91
CA THR A 573 -2.84 -26.95 1.37
C THR A 573 -1.82 -28.07 1.31
N PHE A 574 -1.85 -28.98 2.28
CA PHE A 574 -0.92 -30.11 2.37
C PHE A 574 -1.67 -31.42 2.13
N VAL A 575 -1.02 -32.35 1.44
CA VAL A 575 -1.59 -33.65 1.11
C VAL A 575 -0.58 -34.76 1.37
N GLU A 576 -1.10 -35.96 1.61
CA GLU A 576 -0.24 -37.15 1.72
C GLU A 576 0.23 -37.57 0.30
N PRO A 577 1.51 -37.94 0.10
CA PRO A 577 2.09 -38.17 -1.23
C PRO A 577 1.35 -39.16 -2.16
N ARG A 578 0.66 -40.15 -1.61
CA ARG A 578 -0.10 -41.18 -2.36
C ARG A 578 -1.56 -40.81 -2.57
N THR A 579 -2.02 -39.70 -1.98
CA THR A 579 -3.36 -39.18 -2.21
C THR A 579 -3.56 -38.91 -3.70
N ARG A 580 -4.67 -39.41 -4.24
CA ARG A 580 -5.12 -39.16 -5.60
C ARG A 580 -6.48 -38.49 -5.54
N ASP A 581 -6.54 -37.26 -6.02
CA ASP A 581 -7.73 -36.42 -5.95
C ASP A 581 -8.09 -35.88 -7.34
N ILE A 582 -9.38 -35.81 -7.63
CA ILE A 582 -9.94 -35.34 -8.90
C ILE A 582 -9.59 -33.88 -9.20
N GLY A 583 -9.39 -33.07 -8.16
CA GLY A 583 -9.05 -31.66 -8.25
C GLY A 583 -7.55 -31.38 -8.15
N THR A 584 -6.70 -32.41 -8.10
CA THR A 584 -5.25 -32.25 -7.94
C THR A 584 -4.48 -32.83 -9.14
N GLY A 585 -3.63 -31.99 -9.72
CA GLY A 585 -2.78 -32.26 -10.87
C GLY A 585 -1.39 -31.68 -10.68
N MET A 586 -0.75 -31.24 -11.77
CA MET A 586 0.61 -30.72 -11.70
C MET A 586 0.94 -29.73 -12.81
N ARG A 587 1.93 -28.89 -12.53
CA ARG A 587 2.68 -28.09 -13.50
C ARG A 587 4.16 -28.43 -13.39
N VAL A 588 4.86 -28.35 -14.51
CA VAL A 588 6.29 -28.66 -14.56
C VAL A 588 7.10 -27.38 -14.35
N CYS A 589 8.04 -27.41 -13.42
CA CYS A 589 9.17 -26.47 -13.40
C CYS A 589 10.43 -27.16 -13.91
N ALA A 590 11.43 -26.40 -14.31
CA ALA A 590 12.75 -26.91 -14.62
C ALA A 590 13.83 -25.90 -14.24
N ASP A 591 15.05 -26.38 -14.08
CA ASP A 591 16.20 -25.51 -13.81
C ASP A 591 16.38 -24.48 -14.94
N ALA A 592 16.88 -23.29 -14.58
CA ALA A 592 17.22 -22.31 -15.59
C ALA A 592 18.27 -22.89 -16.56
N PRO A 593 18.12 -22.63 -17.87
CA PRO A 593 19.17 -22.95 -18.82
C PRO A 593 20.43 -22.18 -18.45
N ALA A 594 21.59 -22.79 -18.66
CA ALA A 594 22.86 -22.10 -18.52
C ALA A 594 22.88 -20.92 -19.50
N VAL A 595 22.89 -19.70 -18.97
CA VAL A 595 23.11 -18.52 -19.78
C VAL A 595 24.62 -18.41 -19.95
N GLY A 596 25.09 -18.53 -21.20
CA GLY A 596 26.51 -18.37 -21.51
C GLY A 596 27.03 -17.01 -21.00
N PRO A 597 28.36 -16.90 -20.76
CA PRO A 597 28.98 -15.68 -20.26
C PRO A 597 28.70 -14.45 -21.14
#